data_AF-A0A256ILZ7-F1
#
_entry.id   AF-A0A256ILZ7-F1
#
_cell.length_a   1.000
_cell.length_b   1.000
_cell.length_c   1.000
_cell.angle_alpha   90.00
_cell.angle_beta   90.00
_cell.angle_gamma   90.00
#
_symmetry.space_group_name_H-M   'P 1'
#
loop_
_entity.id
_entity.type
_entity.pdbx_description
1 polymer ?
#
loop_
_entity_poly.entity_id
_entity_poly.type
_entity_poly.pdbx_seq_one_letter_code
_entity_poly.pdbx_strand_id
1 'polypeptide(L)'
;MSETDAAERDATVTDADDPATANDVADDPDTDRDDDLPAFLREDHAGSWSANLERDRYADDRESLVDHALRAVARTDPAHHVNLVTHPEHGDPEPYLGDRLREEFPEATAAVVDQCGCGGYVYRVEP
;
A
#
# COMPACT_ATOMS: atom_id res chain seq x y z
N MET A 1 -37.53 44.00 39.03
CA MET A 1 -38.80 44.70 38.72
C MET A 1 -38.46 45.80 37.74
N SER A 2 -39.22 45.86 36.63
CA SER A 2 -39.23 46.93 35.63
C SER A 2 -38.00 46.93 34.69
N GLU A 3 -38.10 47.00 33.36
CA GLU A 3 -39.16 47.49 32.47
C GLU A 3 -39.29 46.64 31.18
N THR A 4 -40.36 46.94 30.44
CA THR A 4 -41.04 46.13 29.43
C THR A 4 -41.06 46.89 28.09
N ASP A 5 -40.80 46.14 27.01
CA ASP A 5 -41.42 46.18 25.66
C ASP A 5 -41.20 47.32 24.64
N ALA A 6 -41.29 46.86 23.36
CA ALA A 6 -41.57 47.56 22.10
C ALA A 6 -40.48 48.49 21.55
N ALA A 7 -40.19 48.58 20.25
CA ALA A 7 -40.57 47.94 19.00
C ALA A 7 -39.41 48.33 18.03
N GLU A 8 -39.19 47.80 16.83
CA GLU A 8 -40.06 47.82 15.66
C GLU A 8 -39.47 46.88 14.61
N ARG A 9 -40.38 46.27 13.85
CA ARG A 9 -40.09 45.49 12.64
C ARG A 9 -40.24 46.42 11.44
N ASP A 10 -39.28 46.41 10.53
CA ASP A 10 -39.54 46.77 9.14
C ASP A 10 -39.11 45.59 8.25
N ALA A 11 -40.09 45.07 7.52
CA ALA A 11 -39.98 43.99 6.56
C ALA A 11 -39.84 44.61 5.16
N THR A 12 -39.03 44.05 4.27
CA THR A 12 -39.42 43.29 3.05
C THR A 12 -38.32 43.58 2.01
N VAL A 13 -37.95 42.81 1.00
CA VAL A 13 -38.38 41.57 0.34
C VAL A 13 -37.17 41.18 -0.55
N THR A 14 -36.66 39.96 -0.44
CA THR A 14 -36.64 38.89 -1.46
C THR A 14 -36.01 39.22 -2.82
N ASP A 15 -34.95 38.48 -3.17
CA ASP A 15 -34.86 37.83 -4.49
C ASP A 15 -34.26 36.43 -4.30
N ALA A 16 -34.74 35.49 -5.09
CA ALA A 16 -34.56 34.06 -4.97
C ALA A 16 -33.30 33.56 -5.70
N ASP A 17 -33.11 32.24 -5.61
CA ASP A 17 -32.29 31.37 -6.48
C ASP A 17 -30.84 31.09 -6.04
N ASP A 18 -30.64 29.94 -5.37
CA ASP A 18 -29.76 28.89 -5.89
C ASP A 18 -30.03 27.55 -5.15
N PRO A 19 -30.56 26.52 -5.84
CA PRO A 19 -30.59 25.17 -5.32
C PRO A 19 -29.45 24.34 -5.93
N ALA A 20 -28.35 24.16 -5.19
CA ALA A 20 -27.31 23.20 -5.58
C ALA A 20 -26.91 22.28 -4.41
N THR A 21 -27.55 21.11 -4.42
CA THR A 21 -26.99 19.85 -3.92
C THR A 21 -25.52 19.72 -4.33
N ALA A 22 -24.61 19.55 -3.36
CA ALA A 22 -23.28 19.03 -3.63
C ALA A 22 -22.93 18.01 -2.54
N ASN A 23 -23.33 16.78 -2.85
CA ASN A 23 -22.78 15.50 -2.42
C ASN A 23 -21.87 15.48 -1.18
N ASP A 24 -22.40 14.81 -0.17
CA ASP A 24 -21.68 13.76 0.55
C ASP A 24 -20.96 12.85 -0.46
N VAL A 25 -19.72 13.20 -0.81
CA VAL A 25 -18.75 12.20 -1.25
C VAL A 25 -18.01 11.87 0.03
N ALA A 26 -18.43 10.79 0.69
CA ALA A 26 -17.53 10.05 1.53
C ALA A 26 -16.28 9.79 0.69
N ASP A 27 -15.22 10.54 1.00
CA ASP A 27 -13.87 10.24 0.59
C ASP A 27 -13.62 8.80 1.04
N ASP A 28 -13.67 7.87 0.10
CA ASP A 28 -13.30 6.47 0.33
C ASP A 28 -11.77 6.46 0.33
N PRO A 29 -11.10 6.35 1.50
CA PRO A 29 -9.65 6.47 1.55
C PRO A 29 -8.95 5.18 1.09
N ASP A 30 -9.68 4.21 0.53
CA ASP A 30 -9.14 2.86 0.29
C ASP A 30 -8.60 2.68 -1.12
N THR A 31 -9.01 3.52 -2.08
CA THR A 31 -8.61 3.33 -3.49
C THR A 31 -7.39 4.18 -3.91
N ASP A 32 -7.04 5.23 -3.17
CA ASP A 32 -5.93 6.15 -3.49
C ASP A 32 -4.56 5.67 -2.97
N ARG A 33 -4.51 4.61 -2.15
CA ARG A 33 -3.26 4.11 -1.53
C ARG A 33 -2.38 3.29 -2.49
N ASP A 34 -2.94 2.76 -3.58
CA ASP A 34 -2.23 1.88 -4.51
C ASP A 34 -1.52 2.64 -5.66
N ASP A 35 -1.80 3.94 -5.84
CA ASP A 35 -1.23 4.72 -6.94
C ASP A 35 0.30 4.88 -6.79
N ASP A 36 0.78 5.04 -5.55
CA ASP A 36 2.21 5.17 -5.22
C ASP A 36 2.98 3.83 -5.29
N LEU A 37 2.27 2.70 -5.34
CA LEU A 37 2.91 1.39 -5.43
C LEU A 37 3.58 1.19 -6.79
N PRO A 38 4.69 0.45 -6.85
CA PRO A 38 5.21 -0.08 -8.11
C PRO A 38 4.14 -0.84 -8.89
N ALA A 39 4.12 -0.69 -10.21
CA ALA A 39 3.12 -1.34 -11.08
C ALA A 39 2.97 -2.86 -10.87
N PHE A 40 4.06 -3.58 -10.61
CA PHE A 40 4.04 -5.03 -10.36
C PHE A 40 3.32 -5.42 -9.06
N LEU A 41 3.09 -4.46 -8.16
CA LEU A 41 2.33 -4.61 -6.92
C LEU A 41 0.95 -3.98 -7.01
N ARG A 42 0.36 -3.82 -8.20
CA ARG A 42 -1.01 -3.28 -8.32
C ARG A 42 -2.06 -4.33 -8.62
N GLU A 43 -1.65 -5.51 -9.06
CA GLU A 43 -2.53 -6.64 -9.40
C GLU A 43 -2.18 -7.90 -8.63
N ASP A 44 -3.14 -8.82 -8.55
CA ASP A 44 -2.95 -10.18 -8.05
C ASP A 44 -2.35 -11.08 -9.13
N HIS A 45 -1.52 -12.04 -8.73
CA HIS A 45 -0.77 -12.91 -9.61
C HIS A 45 -1.23 -14.36 -9.46
N ALA A 46 -1.96 -14.85 -10.46
CA ALA A 46 -2.46 -16.22 -10.53
C ALA A 46 -1.44 -17.25 -11.05
N GLY A 47 -0.16 -16.88 -11.11
CA GLY A 47 0.94 -17.70 -11.62
C GLY A 47 2.26 -17.32 -10.95
N SER A 48 3.25 -18.21 -11.00
CA SER A 48 4.57 -17.92 -10.43
C SER A 48 5.23 -16.74 -11.13
N TRP A 49 5.80 -15.81 -10.35
CA TRP A 49 6.32 -14.55 -10.86
C TRP A 49 7.52 -14.05 -10.06
N SER A 50 8.09 -12.92 -10.46
CA SER A 50 9.24 -12.30 -9.77
C SER A 50 8.94 -10.84 -9.44
N ALA A 51 9.05 -10.48 -8.17
CA ALA A 51 8.92 -9.11 -7.68
C ALA A 51 10.29 -8.43 -7.78
N ASN A 52 10.38 -7.39 -8.62
CA ASN A 52 11.62 -6.64 -8.77
C ASN A 52 11.80 -5.61 -7.65
N LEU A 53 12.63 -5.97 -6.66
CA LEU A 53 13.03 -5.15 -5.52
C LEU A 53 14.50 -4.72 -5.61
N GLU A 54 15.07 -4.70 -6.82
CA GLU A 54 16.49 -4.39 -7.09
C GLU A 54 16.74 -2.92 -7.47
N ARG A 55 15.69 -2.10 -7.48
CA ARG A 55 15.80 -0.68 -7.89
C ARG A 55 16.34 0.20 -6.77
N ASP A 56 16.96 1.32 -7.13
CA ASP A 56 17.59 2.29 -6.20
C ASP A 56 16.67 2.71 -5.03
N ARG A 57 15.35 2.82 -5.26
CA ARG A 57 14.37 3.13 -4.20
C ARG A 57 14.43 2.18 -3.00
N TYR A 58 14.92 0.96 -3.21
CA TYR A 58 15.06 -0.06 -2.19
C TYR A 58 16.49 -0.16 -1.66
N ALA A 59 17.48 0.46 -2.32
CA ALA A 59 18.84 0.52 -1.80
C ALA A 59 18.89 1.37 -0.52
N ASP A 60 18.30 2.57 -0.59
CA ASP A 60 18.33 3.55 0.50
C ASP A 60 17.29 3.28 1.61
N ASP A 61 16.27 2.46 1.33
CA ASP A 61 15.18 2.18 2.26
C ASP A 61 14.81 0.68 2.29
N ARG A 62 15.35 -0.01 3.30
CA ARG A 62 15.06 -1.43 3.54
C ARG A 62 13.64 -1.67 4.02
N GLU A 63 13.03 -0.73 4.73
CA GLU A 63 11.67 -0.92 5.24
C GLU A 63 10.66 -0.93 4.09
N SER A 64 10.83 -0.03 3.11
CA SER A 64 10.07 -0.09 1.85
C SER A 64 10.27 -1.41 1.10
N LEU A 65 11.50 -1.96 1.07
CA LEU A 65 11.75 -3.26 0.46
C LEU A 65 10.95 -4.35 1.18
N VAL A 66 10.99 -4.37 2.52
CA VAL A 66 10.28 -5.35 3.34
C VAL A 66 8.77 -5.25 3.14
N ASP A 67 8.18 -4.06 3.24
CA ASP A 67 6.74 -3.85 3.04
C ASP A 67 6.28 -4.35 1.66
N HIS A 68 7.01 -3.95 0.61
CA HIS A 68 6.71 -4.35 -0.76
C HIS A 68 6.92 -5.84 -1.02
N ALA A 69 7.87 -6.48 -0.33
CA ALA A 69 8.06 -7.93 -0.37
C ALA A 69 6.87 -8.67 0.25
N LEU A 70 6.41 -8.25 1.44
CA LEU A 70 5.23 -8.83 2.09
C LEU A 70 3.98 -8.65 1.23
N ARG A 71 3.81 -7.47 0.62
CA ARG A 71 2.70 -7.22 -0.31
C ARG A 71 2.78 -8.05 -1.58
N ALA A 72 3.99 -8.34 -2.09
CA ALA A 72 4.17 -9.26 -3.21
C ALA A 72 3.70 -10.68 -2.86
N VAL A 73 4.04 -11.18 -1.67
CA VAL A 73 3.58 -12.48 -1.17
C VAL A 73 2.05 -12.50 -1.04
N ALA A 74 1.45 -11.47 -0.43
CA ALA A 74 0.00 -11.37 -0.26
C ALA A 74 -0.77 -11.35 -1.60
N ARG A 75 -0.18 -10.80 -2.66
CA ARG A 75 -0.75 -10.74 -4.02
C ARG A 75 -0.49 -11.99 -4.84
N THR A 76 0.16 -13.01 -4.29
CA THR A 76 0.48 -14.25 -4.99
C THR A 76 -0.57 -15.30 -4.67
N ASP A 77 -1.12 -15.95 -5.69
CA ASP A 77 -1.99 -17.10 -5.51
C ASP A 77 -1.25 -18.22 -4.74
N PRO A 78 -1.86 -18.84 -3.71
CA PRO A 78 -1.19 -19.78 -2.82
C PRO A 78 -0.75 -21.09 -3.50
N ALA A 79 -1.20 -21.37 -4.73
CA ALA A 79 -0.67 -22.50 -5.51
C ALA A 79 0.63 -22.17 -6.26
N HIS A 80 1.14 -20.94 -6.12
CA HIS A 80 2.29 -20.42 -6.86
C HIS A 80 3.30 -19.76 -5.94
N HIS A 81 4.50 -19.50 -6.47
CA HIS A 81 5.59 -18.86 -5.73
C HIS A 81 5.89 -17.48 -6.30
N VAL A 82 6.43 -16.62 -5.45
CA VAL A 82 7.03 -15.35 -5.86
C VAL A 82 8.53 -15.39 -5.60
N ASN A 83 9.33 -14.98 -6.58
CA ASN A 83 10.76 -14.73 -6.38
C ASN A 83 10.95 -13.25 -6.02
N LEU A 84 11.36 -12.96 -4.81
CA LEU A 84 11.72 -11.62 -4.36
C LEU A 84 13.17 -11.35 -4.79
N VAL A 85 13.36 -10.47 -5.78
CA VAL A 85 14.69 -10.11 -6.30
C VAL A 85 15.19 -8.88 -5.56
N THR A 86 16.04 -9.07 -4.55
CA THR A 86 16.42 -8.01 -3.60
C THR A 86 17.64 -7.21 -4.05
N HIS A 87 17.69 -5.94 -3.65
CA HIS A 87 18.84 -5.08 -3.89
C HIS A 87 20.10 -5.58 -3.16
N PRO A 88 21.31 -5.56 -3.79
CA PRO A 88 22.56 -6.04 -3.17
C PRO A 88 22.97 -5.32 -1.88
N GLU A 89 22.57 -4.06 -1.71
CA GLU A 89 22.95 -3.22 -0.55
C GLU A 89 22.55 -3.83 0.80
N HIS A 90 21.50 -4.68 0.82
CA HIS A 90 21.02 -5.32 2.05
C HIS A 90 21.61 -6.70 2.30
N GLY A 91 22.37 -7.25 1.35
CA GLY A 91 22.95 -8.58 1.44
C GLY A 91 21.91 -9.71 1.45
N ASP A 92 22.22 -10.77 2.20
CA ASP A 92 21.35 -11.94 2.34
C ASP A 92 19.97 -11.54 2.89
N PRO A 93 18.85 -11.89 2.23
CA PRO A 93 17.50 -11.55 2.67
C PRO A 93 17.02 -12.27 3.92
N GLU A 94 17.52 -13.47 4.23
CA GLU A 94 17.03 -14.29 5.35
C GLU A 94 16.98 -13.51 6.69
N PRO A 95 18.03 -12.77 7.11
CA PRO A 95 18.05 -12.11 8.42
C PRO A 95 17.06 -10.94 8.57
N TYR A 96 16.58 -10.35 7.46
CA TYR A 96 15.70 -9.17 7.53
C TYR A 96 14.30 -9.41 6.95
N LEU A 97 14.12 -10.39 6.06
CA LEU A 97 12.81 -10.79 5.54
C LEU A 97 12.28 -12.06 6.20
N GLY A 98 13.14 -13.00 6.59
CA GLY A 98 12.70 -14.31 7.09
C GLY A 98 11.79 -14.21 8.32
N ASP A 99 12.17 -13.38 9.29
CA ASP A 99 11.35 -13.18 10.51
C ASP A 99 10.01 -12.51 10.19
N ARG A 100 10.00 -11.52 9.29
CA ARG A 100 8.78 -10.81 8.88
C ARG A 100 7.82 -11.70 8.10
N LEU A 101 8.36 -12.54 7.21
CA LEU A 101 7.54 -13.52 6.49
C LEU A 101 6.91 -14.53 7.42
N ARG A 102 7.65 -15.03 8.42
CA ARG A 102 7.11 -15.99 9.39
C ARG A 102 6.09 -15.38 10.35
N GLU A 103 6.20 -14.07 10.61
CA GLU A 103 5.23 -13.30 11.40
C GLU A 103 3.90 -13.17 10.65
N GLU A 104 3.94 -12.75 9.37
CA GLU A 104 2.72 -12.46 8.60
C GLU A 104 2.14 -13.66 7.86
N PHE A 105 2.99 -14.58 7.41
CA PHE A 105 2.65 -15.77 6.65
C PHE A 105 3.28 -17.01 7.32
N PRO A 106 2.72 -17.48 8.46
CA PRO A 106 3.33 -18.54 9.27
C PRO A 106 3.41 -19.90 8.56
N GLU A 107 2.63 -20.10 7.50
CA GLU A 107 2.62 -21.31 6.68
C GLU A 107 3.57 -21.21 5.48
N ALA A 108 4.03 -19.99 5.15
CA ALA A 108 4.89 -19.77 4.01
C ALA A 108 6.28 -20.36 4.24
N THR A 109 6.88 -20.86 3.16
CA THR A 109 8.27 -21.29 3.15
C THR A 109 9.09 -20.37 2.26
N ALA A 110 10.32 -20.08 2.67
CA ALA A 110 11.19 -19.20 1.94
C ALA A 110 12.63 -19.69 1.92
N ALA A 111 13.33 -19.46 0.81
CA ALA A 111 14.72 -19.83 0.63
C ALA A 111 15.41 -18.98 -0.44
N VAL A 112 16.71 -18.74 -0.26
CA VAL A 112 17.56 -18.19 -1.32
C VAL A 112 17.77 -19.29 -2.36
N VAL A 113 17.35 -19.03 -3.60
CA VAL A 113 17.44 -20.00 -4.71
C VAL A 113 18.47 -19.61 -5.78
N ASP A 114 18.85 -18.34 -5.85
CA ASP A 114 19.81 -17.82 -6.84
C ASP A 114 20.40 -16.46 -6.39
N GLN A 115 21.41 -15.97 -7.11
CA GLN A 115 22.02 -14.65 -6.93
C GLN A 115 22.15 -13.94 -8.29
N CYS A 116 21.58 -12.74 -8.39
CA CYS A 116 21.64 -11.92 -9.60
C CYS A 116 23.07 -11.39 -9.84
N GLY A 117 23.42 -11.13 -11.10
CA GLY A 117 24.72 -10.55 -11.49
C GLY A 117 24.98 -9.14 -10.93
N CYS A 118 23.96 -8.45 -10.41
CA CYS A 118 24.10 -7.20 -9.65
C CYS A 118 24.58 -7.43 -8.21
N GLY A 119 24.64 -8.68 -7.74
CA GLY A 119 24.96 -9.06 -6.36
C GLY A 119 23.72 -9.25 -5.46
N GLY A 120 22.53 -8.88 -5.94
CA GLY A 120 21.25 -9.09 -5.27
C GLY A 120 20.83 -10.56 -5.21
N TYR A 121 19.89 -10.90 -4.33
CA TYR A 121 19.47 -12.28 -4.10
C TYR A 121 18.10 -12.56 -4.70
N VAL A 122 17.89 -13.81 -5.12
CA VAL A 122 16.57 -14.32 -5.49
C VAL A 122 16.05 -15.16 -4.33
N TYR A 123 15.13 -14.57 -3.56
CA TYR A 123 14.53 -15.19 -2.39
C TYR A 123 13.12 -15.67 -2.75
N ARG A 124 12.97 -16.98 -2.92
CA ARG A 124 11.69 -17.58 -3.31
C ARG A 124 10.82 -17.74 -2.08
N VAL A 125 9.54 -17.36 -2.20
CA VAL A 125 8.51 -17.58 -1.19
C VAL A 125 7.37 -18.39 -1.80
N GLU A 126 6.99 -19.46 -1.12
CA GLU A 126 5.77 -20.24 -1.36
C GLU A 126 4.79 -19.84 -0.24
N PRO A 127 3.71 -19.07 -0.52
CA PRO A 127 2.78 -18.51 0.47
C PRO A 127 2.02 -19.56 1.29
#